data_AF-A0A965ES96-F1
#
_entry.id   AF-A0A965ES96-F1
#
_cell.length_a   1.000
_cell.length_b   1.000
_cell.length_c   1.000
_cell.angle_alpha   90.00
_cell.angle_beta   90.00
_cell.angle_gamma   90.00
#
_symmetry.space_group_name_H-M   'P 1'
#
loop_
_entity.id
_entity.type
_entity.pdbx_description
1 polymer ?
#
loop_
_entity_poly.entity_id
_entity_poly.type
_entity_poly.pdbx_seq_one_letter_code
_entity_poly.pdbx_strand_id
1 'polypeptide(L)'
;SCVVFNAPPIDGLGNTGGFKLQIRDRTARGPAVLEQTTAELAGALTAQPGLVGLFSTYKANQPQLFIDIDRTKAKAAGVSIAAINQTLQVYLGSAYVNDFTAFGRNWQVTAQADTPFRMLPEDIGRLKVRNVTGEMVPLATLLTVEETSGPAVVTRYNLAPSADLSGSTLPGTSSGEAIGLVEALASRPPLGRGLLPPGLDYEWTDLSLQQMLAGNTASFVFVLGTVFVFLVLAAQYESWLLPLAVILIVPMCLLAAITGVWIAGSDNNIFTQIGLLVLVGLAAKNAILIVEFARQREADGLPRTQAVLEAAVQRLRPILMTSLAFILGVVPLLLGRGAGAEMRVALGTAVFSGMLGVTIFGIFFTPVFYSVVMWFSGNDVASGGESTT
;
A
#
# COMPACT_ATOMS: atom_id res chain seq x y z
N SER A 1 -13.26 -23.87 5.89
CA SER A 1 -13.15 -23.16 4.60
C SER A 1 -11.72 -22.68 4.48
N CYS A 2 -10.94 -23.15 3.51
CA CYS A 2 -9.59 -22.61 3.28
C CYS A 2 -9.75 -21.28 2.54
N VAL A 3 -9.42 -20.16 3.18
CA VAL A 3 -9.42 -18.84 2.54
C VAL A 3 -8.03 -18.61 1.96
N VAL A 4 -7.95 -18.46 0.64
CA VAL A 4 -6.68 -18.22 -0.07
C VAL A 4 -6.46 -16.72 -0.12
N PHE A 5 -5.34 -16.25 0.44
CA PHE A 5 -4.91 -14.86 0.36
C PHE A 5 -3.72 -14.75 -0.58
N ASN A 6 -3.69 -13.69 -1.39
CA ASN A 6 -2.51 -13.39 -2.20
C ASN A 6 -1.37 -12.93 -1.29
N ALA A 7 -0.13 -13.21 -1.73
CA ALA A 7 1.06 -12.64 -1.10
C ALA A 7 1.07 -11.11 -1.22
N PRO A 8 1.74 -10.38 -0.32
CA PRO A 8 1.93 -8.95 -0.48
C PRO A 8 2.70 -8.63 -1.78
N PRO A 9 2.49 -7.45 -2.39
CA PRO A 9 3.24 -7.03 -3.59
C PRO A 9 4.74 -6.87 -3.36
N ILE A 10 5.15 -6.66 -2.11
CA ILE A 10 6.55 -6.48 -1.69
C ILE A 10 6.80 -7.40 -0.50
N ASP A 11 7.81 -8.26 -0.63
CA ASP A 11 8.23 -9.16 0.43
C ASP A 11 8.63 -8.37 1.69
N GLY A 12 8.12 -8.79 2.85
CA GLY A 12 8.41 -8.17 4.14
C GLY A 12 7.50 -7.00 4.54
N LEU A 13 6.58 -6.54 3.68
CA LEU A 13 5.59 -5.50 4.03
C LEU A 13 4.28 -6.04 4.58
N GLY A 14 4.19 -7.34 4.84
CA GLY A 14 3.03 -8.01 5.39
C GLY A 14 3.07 -9.50 5.11
N ASN A 15 2.10 -10.24 5.64
CA ASN A 15 1.95 -11.67 5.36
C ASN A 15 0.85 -11.95 4.32
N THR A 16 0.01 -10.96 4.05
CA THR A 16 -1.12 -11.02 3.12
C THR A 16 -1.16 -9.75 2.28
N GLY A 17 -1.55 -9.87 1.01
CA GLY A 17 -1.89 -8.75 0.16
C GLY A 17 -3.21 -8.09 0.56
N GLY A 18 -3.59 -7.06 -0.19
CA GLY A 18 -4.78 -6.25 0.11
C GLY A 18 -4.48 -5.12 1.09
N PHE A 19 -5.43 -4.83 1.96
CA PHE A 19 -5.34 -3.75 2.95
C PHE A 19 -5.48 -4.27 4.38
N LYS A 20 -4.91 -3.52 5.31
CA LYS A 20 -4.97 -3.84 6.72
C LYS A 20 -5.09 -2.57 7.55
N LEU A 21 -6.05 -2.58 8.46
CA LEU A 21 -6.27 -1.52 9.42
C LEU A 21 -6.25 -2.08 10.85
N GLN A 22 -5.96 -1.20 11.79
CA GLN A 22 -5.97 -1.44 13.23
C GLN A 22 -7.06 -0.58 13.83
N ILE A 23 -8.08 -1.19 14.40
CA ILE A 23 -9.12 -0.49 15.16
C ILE A 23 -8.63 -0.42 16.59
N ARG A 24 -8.50 0.78 17.17
CA ARG A 24 -7.96 0.96 18.51
C ARG A 24 -9.00 1.49 19.47
N ASP A 25 -8.92 1.02 20.70
CA ASP A 25 -9.73 1.48 21.82
C ASP A 25 -8.92 2.46 22.67
N ARG A 26 -9.27 3.75 22.62
CA ARG A 26 -8.57 4.82 23.38
C ARG A 26 -9.26 5.16 24.69
N THR A 27 -10.45 4.62 24.93
CA THR A 27 -11.27 4.92 26.10
C THR A 27 -11.49 3.71 27.00
N ALA A 28 -10.79 2.60 26.73
CA ALA A 28 -10.90 1.35 27.47
C ALA A 28 -12.35 0.83 27.58
N ARG A 29 -13.09 0.85 26.46
CA ARG A 29 -14.41 0.22 26.29
C ARG A 29 -14.38 -1.29 26.51
N GLY A 30 -13.22 -1.90 26.30
CA GLY A 30 -12.95 -3.29 26.65
C GLY A 30 -12.99 -4.25 25.46
N PRO A 31 -12.48 -5.49 25.65
CA PRO A 31 -12.26 -6.46 24.58
C PRO A 31 -13.52 -6.82 23.77
N ALA A 32 -14.65 -7.04 24.45
CA ALA A 32 -15.89 -7.47 23.80
C ALA A 32 -16.45 -6.40 22.84
N VAL A 33 -16.41 -5.13 23.26
CA VAL A 33 -16.86 -3.99 22.43
C VAL A 33 -15.95 -3.83 21.22
N LEU A 34 -14.64 -4.03 21.40
CA LEU A 34 -13.66 -3.97 20.32
C LEU A 34 -13.89 -5.07 19.27
N GLU A 35 -14.13 -6.32 19.69
CA GLU A 35 -14.46 -7.42 18.77
C GLU A 35 -15.79 -7.15 18.04
N GLN A 36 -16.84 -6.75 18.77
CA GLN A 36 -18.15 -6.46 18.18
C GLN A 36 -18.06 -5.35 17.13
N THR A 37 -17.43 -4.23 17.46
CA THR A 37 -17.28 -3.08 16.53
C THR A 37 -16.48 -3.49 15.29
N THR A 38 -15.43 -4.30 15.48
CA THR A 38 -14.62 -4.80 14.37
C THR A 38 -15.44 -5.72 13.45
N ALA A 39 -16.26 -6.59 14.03
CA ALA A 39 -17.14 -7.49 13.28
C ALA A 39 -18.25 -6.71 12.55
N GLU A 40 -18.84 -5.69 13.16
CA GLU A 40 -19.81 -4.79 12.53
C GLU A 40 -19.21 -4.04 11.34
N LEU A 41 -18.01 -3.48 11.49
CA LEU A 41 -17.29 -2.82 10.41
C LEU A 41 -16.95 -3.81 9.28
N ALA A 42 -16.46 -5.01 9.63
CA ALA A 42 -16.17 -6.06 8.67
C ALA A 42 -17.42 -6.49 7.87
N GLY A 43 -18.57 -6.62 8.55
CA GLY A 43 -19.85 -6.93 7.92
C GLY A 43 -20.32 -5.82 6.98
N ALA A 44 -20.23 -4.56 7.41
CA ALA A 44 -20.58 -3.40 6.58
C ALA A 44 -19.68 -3.27 5.34
N LEU A 45 -18.39 -3.57 5.47
CA LEU A 45 -17.44 -3.57 4.36
C LEU A 45 -17.63 -4.74 3.40
N THR A 46 -18.02 -5.91 3.91
CA THR A 46 -18.35 -7.08 3.08
C THR A 46 -19.58 -6.82 2.20
N ALA A 47 -20.49 -5.95 2.65
CA ALA A 47 -21.64 -5.53 1.85
C ALA A 47 -21.29 -4.53 0.73
N GLN A 48 -20.09 -3.95 0.72
CA GLN A 48 -19.66 -3.04 -0.35
C GLN A 48 -19.18 -3.83 -1.57
N PRO A 49 -19.58 -3.42 -2.80
CA PRO A 49 -19.04 -4.01 -4.00
C PRO A 49 -17.53 -3.73 -4.09
N GLY A 50 -16.76 -4.73 -4.51
CA GLY A 50 -15.32 -4.59 -4.74
C GLY A 50 -14.41 -5.04 -3.58
N LEU A 51 -14.94 -5.29 -2.39
CA LEU A 51 -14.17 -5.80 -1.24
C LEU A 51 -14.51 -7.26 -0.94
N VAL A 52 -13.50 -8.06 -0.60
CA VAL A 52 -13.66 -9.49 -0.29
C VAL A 52 -12.67 -9.95 0.77
N GLY A 53 -13.02 -11.06 1.44
CA GLY A 53 -12.12 -11.71 2.38
C GLY A 53 -11.79 -10.84 3.59
N LEU A 54 -12.77 -10.11 4.11
CA LEU A 54 -12.60 -9.35 5.35
C LEU A 54 -12.59 -10.28 6.56
N PHE A 55 -11.55 -10.18 7.38
CA PHE A 55 -11.42 -10.96 8.61
C PHE A 55 -10.61 -10.21 9.68
N SER A 56 -10.82 -10.59 10.93
CA SER A 56 -10.03 -10.18 12.08
C SER A 56 -9.47 -11.40 12.78
N THR A 57 -8.20 -11.34 13.20
CA THR A 57 -7.62 -12.38 14.06
C THR A 57 -7.92 -12.16 15.53
N TYR A 58 -8.42 -10.97 15.89
CA TYR A 58 -8.79 -10.62 17.25
C TYR A 58 -10.05 -11.38 17.71
N LYS A 59 -9.94 -12.02 18.86
CA LYS A 59 -11.03 -12.73 19.55
C LYS A 59 -11.02 -12.36 21.02
N ALA A 60 -12.11 -11.76 21.49
CA ALA A 60 -12.29 -11.37 22.88
C ALA A 60 -12.99 -12.44 23.72
N ASN A 61 -13.70 -13.37 23.08
CA ASN A 61 -14.49 -14.41 23.75
C ASN A 61 -13.90 -15.83 23.53
N GLN A 62 -12.64 -16.06 23.93
CA GLN A 62 -12.10 -17.41 23.97
C GLN A 62 -12.37 -18.06 25.34
N PRO A 63 -12.77 -19.35 25.39
CA PRO A 63 -12.96 -20.06 26.65
C PRO A 63 -11.66 -20.12 27.46
N GLN A 64 -11.74 -19.74 28.73
CA GLN A 64 -10.64 -19.76 29.69
C GLN A 64 -11.14 -20.36 31.01
N LEU A 65 -10.25 -20.96 31.78
CA LEU A 65 -10.55 -21.43 33.13
C LEU A 65 -9.88 -20.49 34.13
N PHE A 66 -10.68 -19.87 35.00
CA PHE A 66 -10.19 -19.09 36.13
C PHE A 66 -10.11 -19.99 37.36
N ILE A 67 -8.91 -20.10 37.93
CA ILE A 67 -8.68 -20.89 39.14
C ILE A 67 -8.65 -19.93 40.32
N ASP A 68 -9.73 -19.90 41.09
CA ASP A 68 -9.78 -19.12 42.33
C ASP A 68 -9.28 -19.97 43.51
N ILE A 69 -8.24 -19.49 44.18
CA ILE A 69 -7.60 -20.20 45.30
C ILE A 69 -8.12 -19.60 46.61
N ASP A 70 -8.83 -20.41 47.40
CA ASP A 70 -9.31 -20.03 48.72
C ASP A 70 -8.15 -19.98 49.71
N ARG A 71 -7.60 -18.78 49.89
CA ARG A 71 -6.45 -18.53 50.78
C ARG A 71 -6.75 -18.90 52.24
N THR A 72 -8.01 -18.77 52.66
CA THR A 72 -8.46 -19.11 54.00
C THR A 72 -8.44 -20.62 54.23
N LYS A 73 -8.99 -21.41 53.29
CA LYS A 73 -8.94 -22.88 53.34
C LYS A 73 -7.51 -23.40 53.19
N ALA A 74 -6.71 -22.82 52.31
CA ALA A 74 -5.30 -23.17 52.15
C ALA A 74 -4.53 -23.01 53.47
N LYS A 75 -4.71 -21.88 54.17
CA LYS A 75 -4.08 -21.63 55.46
C LYS A 75 -4.58 -22.57 56.56
N ALA A 76 -5.89 -22.83 56.62
CA ALA A 76 -6.48 -23.77 57.58
C ALA A 76 -5.99 -25.21 57.37
N ALA A 77 -5.79 -25.63 56.12
CA ALA A 77 -5.25 -26.93 55.75
C ALA A 77 -3.71 -27.03 55.89
N GLY A 78 -3.04 -25.95 56.30
CA GLY A 78 -1.58 -25.92 56.42
C GLY A 78 -0.84 -26.00 55.09
N VAL A 79 -1.44 -25.52 54.00
CA VAL A 79 -0.87 -25.54 52.65
C VAL A 79 -0.43 -24.12 52.25
N SER A 80 0.79 -23.98 51.74
CA SER A 80 1.29 -22.70 51.23
C SER A 80 0.76 -22.41 49.82
N ILE A 81 0.47 -21.13 49.51
CA ILE A 81 0.03 -20.71 48.18
C ILE A 81 1.10 -21.05 47.13
N ALA A 82 2.39 -20.94 47.50
CA ALA A 82 3.49 -21.31 46.63
C ALA A 82 3.46 -22.80 46.24
N ALA A 83 3.14 -23.70 47.18
CA ALA A 83 3.02 -25.13 46.90
C ALA A 83 1.84 -25.45 45.96
N ILE A 84 0.72 -24.74 46.11
CA ILE A 84 -0.44 -24.84 45.21
C ILE A 84 -0.06 -24.39 43.80
N ASN A 85 0.53 -23.19 43.66
CA ASN A 85 0.95 -22.65 42.37
C ASN A 85 2.00 -23.54 41.70
N GLN A 86 2.98 -24.06 42.45
CA GLN A 86 3.99 -24.97 41.92
C GLN A 86 3.35 -26.28 41.44
N THR A 87 2.37 -26.82 42.18
CA THR A 87 1.65 -28.03 41.76
C THR A 87 0.86 -27.76 40.47
N LEU A 88 0.11 -26.67 40.39
CA LEU A 88 -0.60 -26.28 39.16
C LEU A 88 0.37 -26.08 37.98
N GLN A 89 1.51 -25.42 38.20
CA GLN A 89 2.51 -25.18 37.17
C GLN A 89 3.17 -26.47 36.66
N VAL A 90 3.55 -27.37 37.57
CA VAL A 90 4.18 -28.66 37.20
C VAL A 90 3.19 -29.56 36.48
N TYR A 91 1.98 -29.74 37.00
CA TYR A 91 1.04 -30.70 36.42
C TYR A 91 0.37 -30.18 35.14
N LEU A 92 -0.02 -28.89 35.10
CA LEU A 92 -0.76 -28.32 33.96
C LEU A 92 0.13 -27.54 32.99
N GLY A 93 1.06 -26.74 33.51
CA GLY A 93 1.81 -25.73 32.76
C GLY A 93 3.19 -26.14 32.22
N SER A 94 3.63 -27.39 32.44
CA SER A 94 4.99 -27.87 32.15
C SER A 94 6.07 -27.07 32.90
N ALA A 95 6.61 -27.63 33.98
CA ALA A 95 7.68 -27.01 34.72
C ALA A 95 9.06 -27.39 34.15
N TYR A 96 9.85 -26.39 33.79
CA TYR A 96 11.27 -26.58 33.53
C TYR A 96 12.01 -27.01 34.80
N VAL A 97 12.82 -28.05 34.70
CA VAL A 97 13.59 -28.61 35.82
C VAL A 97 15.07 -28.24 35.69
N ASN A 98 15.70 -28.65 34.59
CA ASN A 98 17.10 -28.40 34.28
C ASN A 98 17.38 -28.70 32.80
N ASP A 99 18.64 -28.49 32.39
CA ASP A 99 19.17 -28.95 31.11
C ASP A 99 20.04 -30.18 31.30
N PHE A 100 20.09 -31.05 30.29
CA PHE A 100 21.10 -32.10 30.19
C PHE A 100 21.71 -32.14 28.80
N THR A 101 23.00 -32.44 28.71
CA THR A 101 23.72 -32.52 27.44
C THR A 101 23.74 -33.96 26.95
N ALA A 102 23.23 -34.19 25.74
CA ALA A 102 23.30 -35.48 25.06
C ALA A 102 23.39 -35.26 23.55
N PHE A 103 24.13 -36.14 22.85
CA PHE A 103 24.28 -36.08 21.39
C PHE A 103 24.86 -34.74 20.88
N GLY A 104 25.73 -34.10 21.65
CA GLY A 104 26.35 -32.82 21.30
C GLY A 104 25.40 -31.62 21.34
N ARG A 105 24.23 -31.75 21.97
CA ARG A 105 23.24 -30.68 22.16
C ARG A 105 22.76 -30.64 23.60
N ASN A 106 22.32 -29.48 24.05
CA ASN A 106 21.63 -29.34 25.33
C ASN A 106 20.12 -29.53 25.12
N TRP A 107 19.54 -30.36 25.97
CA TRP A 107 18.12 -30.68 25.99
C TRP A 107 17.50 -30.15 27.28
N GLN A 108 16.35 -29.50 27.16
CA GLN A 108 15.57 -29.05 28.31
C GLN A 108 14.77 -30.21 28.90
N VAL A 109 14.83 -30.38 30.21
CA VAL A 109 14.01 -31.35 30.94
C VAL A 109 12.82 -30.61 31.52
N THR A 110 11.62 -30.98 31.04
CA THR A 110 10.35 -30.45 31.54
C THR A 110 9.53 -31.55 32.20
N ALA A 111 9.01 -31.28 33.39
CA ALA A 111 8.06 -32.15 34.07
C ALA A 111 6.62 -31.67 33.76
N GLN A 112 5.76 -32.58 33.31
CA GLN A 112 4.35 -32.34 33.07
C GLN A 112 3.54 -33.59 33.44
N ALA A 113 2.27 -33.43 33.82
CA ALA A 113 1.36 -34.56 33.96
C ALA A 113 1.03 -35.18 32.59
N ASP A 114 0.87 -36.50 32.57
CA ASP A 114 0.40 -37.22 31.38
C ASP A 114 -0.99 -36.73 30.95
N THR A 115 -1.22 -36.75 29.64
CA THR A 115 -2.44 -36.23 29.00
C THR A 115 -3.75 -36.63 29.71
N PRO A 116 -3.99 -37.91 30.07
CA PRO A 116 -5.28 -38.33 30.66
C PRO A 116 -5.63 -37.67 32.00
N PHE A 117 -4.67 -37.06 32.69
CA PHE A 117 -4.87 -36.45 34.01
C PHE A 117 -4.97 -34.92 33.97
N ARG A 118 -5.13 -34.31 32.78
CA ARG A 118 -5.20 -32.85 32.61
C ARG A 118 -6.10 -32.40 31.44
N MET A 119 -7.05 -33.24 31.01
CA MET A 119 -7.91 -32.91 29.87
C MET A 119 -9.16 -32.14 30.29
N LEU A 120 -9.71 -32.44 31.47
CA LEU A 120 -10.99 -31.92 31.93
C LEU A 120 -10.79 -30.94 33.10
N PRO A 121 -11.67 -29.94 33.27
CA PRO A 121 -11.64 -29.05 34.44
C PRO A 121 -11.68 -29.81 35.77
N GLU A 122 -12.41 -30.94 35.81
CA GLU A 122 -12.51 -31.81 36.99
C GLU A 122 -11.16 -32.42 37.42
N ASP A 123 -10.25 -32.64 36.47
CA ASP A 123 -8.95 -33.24 36.75
C ASP A 123 -8.07 -32.31 37.60
N ILE A 124 -8.24 -30.98 37.47
CA ILE A 124 -7.55 -29.98 38.29
C ILE A 124 -7.84 -30.22 39.77
N GLY A 125 -9.09 -30.54 40.11
CA GLY A 125 -9.50 -30.80 41.48
C GLY A 125 -8.91 -32.09 42.08
N ARG A 126 -8.55 -33.06 41.23
CA ARG A 126 -7.97 -34.36 41.64
C ARG A 126 -6.50 -34.27 42.00
N LEU A 127 -5.81 -33.23 41.53
CA LEU A 127 -4.42 -32.97 41.90
C LEU A 127 -4.30 -32.79 43.41
N LYS A 128 -3.17 -33.20 43.98
CA LYS A 128 -2.95 -33.16 45.43
C LYS A 128 -1.70 -32.36 45.75
N VAL A 129 -1.78 -31.56 46.79
CA VAL A 129 -0.66 -30.76 47.32
C VAL A 129 -0.34 -31.22 48.74
N ARG A 130 0.94 -31.22 49.09
CA ARG A 130 1.39 -31.61 50.42
C ARG A 130 1.24 -30.44 51.40
N ASN A 131 0.68 -30.69 52.57
CA ASN A 131 0.62 -29.71 53.67
C ASN A 131 1.87 -29.79 54.58
N VAL A 132 1.98 -28.87 55.55
CA VAL A 132 3.10 -28.84 56.51
C VAL A 132 3.17 -30.05 57.44
N THR A 133 2.07 -30.78 57.64
CA THR A 133 2.04 -32.03 58.43
C THR A 133 2.40 -33.26 57.59
N GLY A 134 2.63 -33.09 56.28
CA GLY A 134 3.04 -34.14 55.34
C GLY A 134 1.88 -34.87 54.64
N GLU A 135 0.63 -34.53 54.97
CA GLU A 135 -0.57 -35.09 54.37
C GLU A 135 -0.84 -34.49 52.98
N MET A 136 -1.49 -35.28 52.12
CA MET A 136 -1.85 -34.86 50.77
C MET A 136 -3.29 -34.35 50.74
N VAL A 137 -3.45 -33.07 50.41
CA VAL A 137 -4.75 -32.39 50.34
C VAL A 137 -5.16 -32.25 48.88
N PRO A 138 -6.35 -32.74 48.45
CA PRO A 138 -6.85 -32.52 47.10
C PRO A 138 -7.10 -31.04 46.81
N LEU A 139 -6.73 -30.57 45.62
CA LEU A 139 -6.91 -29.18 45.22
C LEU A 139 -8.39 -28.78 45.19
N ALA A 140 -9.32 -29.69 44.87
CA ALA A 140 -10.77 -29.41 44.92
C ALA A 140 -11.27 -28.86 46.27
N THR A 141 -10.54 -29.11 47.37
CA THR A 141 -10.88 -28.57 48.70
C THR A 141 -10.36 -27.15 48.92
N LEU A 142 -9.38 -26.72 48.13
CA LEU A 142 -8.60 -25.48 48.29
C LEU A 142 -8.84 -24.46 47.18
N LEU A 143 -9.35 -24.89 46.02
CA LEU A 143 -9.62 -24.03 44.87
C LEU A 143 -10.98 -24.33 44.26
N THR A 144 -11.50 -23.36 43.53
CA THR A 144 -12.69 -23.44 42.68
C THR A 144 -12.29 -23.10 41.25
N VAL A 145 -12.82 -23.84 40.28
CA VAL A 145 -12.56 -23.62 38.86
C VAL A 145 -13.81 -23.01 38.25
N GLU A 146 -13.68 -21.81 37.72
CA GLU A 146 -14.76 -21.07 37.04
C GLU A 146 -14.48 -21.02 35.54
N GLU A 147 -15.50 -21.29 34.73
CA GLU A 147 -15.43 -21.04 33.29
C GLU A 147 -15.61 -19.54 33.04
N THR A 148 -14.62 -18.94 32.39
CA THR A 148 -14.64 -17.54 32.00
C THR A 148 -14.29 -17.40 30.53
N SER A 149 -14.39 -16.19 30.01
CA SER A 149 -14.02 -15.89 28.64
C SER A 149 -13.16 -14.64 28.57
N GLY A 150 -12.13 -14.69 27.75
CA GLY A 150 -11.26 -13.55 27.54
C GLY A 150 -10.46 -13.64 26.24
N PRO A 151 -9.76 -12.56 25.86
CA PRO A 151 -8.85 -12.60 24.73
C PRO A 151 -7.62 -13.46 25.07
N ALA A 152 -7.24 -14.36 24.16
CA ALA A 152 -5.98 -15.12 24.30
C ALA A 152 -4.74 -14.27 24.01
N VAL A 153 -4.88 -13.27 23.14
CA VAL A 153 -3.81 -12.32 22.81
C VAL A 153 -4.41 -10.92 22.83
N VAL A 154 -3.77 -10.00 23.55
CA VAL A 154 -4.11 -8.57 23.52
C VAL A 154 -3.06 -7.85 22.69
N THR A 155 -3.42 -7.53 21.46
CA THR A 155 -2.61 -6.72 20.57
C THR A 155 -2.73 -5.24 20.94
N ARG A 156 -1.62 -4.51 20.77
CA ARG A 156 -1.58 -3.06 20.94
C ARG A 156 -0.95 -2.43 19.71
N TYR A 157 -1.55 -1.35 19.23
CA TYR A 157 -1.03 -0.54 18.14
C TYR A 157 -0.96 0.91 18.61
N ASN A 158 0.24 1.52 18.51
CA ASN A 158 0.49 2.89 18.96
C ASN A 158 -0.05 3.17 20.38
N LEU A 159 0.33 2.29 21.33
CA LEU A 159 0.02 2.34 22.76
C LEU A 159 -1.46 2.10 23.15
N ALA A 160 -2.35 1.82 22.21
CA ALA A 160 -3.75 1.49 22.49
C ALA A 160 -4.05 0.01 22.18
N PRO A 161 -4.89 -0.69 22.97
CA PRO A 161 -5.42 -2.00 22.60
C PRO A 161 -6.08 -1.92 21.21
N SER A 162 -5.76 -2.88 20.34
CA SER A 162 -6.25 -2.87 18.97
C SER A 162 -6.71 -4.23 18.49
N ALA A 163 -7.67 -4.21 17.56
CA ALA A 163 -8.08 -5.35 16.77
C ALA A 163 -7.66 -5.11 15.32
N ASP A 164 -7.07 -6.12 14.69
CA ASP A 164 -6.73 -6.07 13.29
C ASP A 164 -7.98 -6.33 12.43
N LEU A 165 -8.10 -5.64 11.30
CA LEU A 165 -9.05 -5.97 10.25
C LEU A 165 -8.30 -5.97 8.93
N SER A 166 -8.27 -7.13 8.29
CA SER A 166 -7.59 -7.36 7.01
C SER A 166 -8.64 -7.68 5.94
N GLY A 167 -8.40 -7.26 4.71
CA GLY A 167 -9.27 -7.53 3.57
C GLY A 167 -8.56 -7.38 2.24
N SER A 168 -9.17 -7.89 1.17
CA SER A 168 -8.66 -7.77 -0.20
C SER A 168 -9.66 -7.07 -1.10
N THR A 169 -9.19 -6.59 -2.25
CA THR A 169 -10.04 -6.07 -3.33
C THR A 169 -10.33 -7.16 -4.37
N LEU A 170 -11.46 -7.03 -5.05
CA LEU A 170 -11.77 -7.78 -6.25
C LEU A 170 -11.03 -7.19 -7.47
N PRO A 171 -10.82 -8.00 -8.52
CA PRO A 171 -10.32 -7.48 -9.80
C PRO A 171 -11.21 -6.34 -10.31
N GLY A 172 -10.60 -5.21 -10.65
CA GLY A 172 -11.30 -4.00 -11.09
C GLY A 172 -11.57 -2.97 -9.99
N THR A 173 -11.25 -3.26 -8.72
CA THR A 173 -11.28 -2.29 -7.63
C THR A 173 -9.87 -1.98 -7.17
N SER A 174 -9.48 -0.70 -7.21
CA SER A 174 -8.14 -0.28 -6.81
C SER A 174 -7.98 -0.27 -5.29
N SER A 175 -6.74 -0.37 -4.80
CA SER A 175 -6.47 -0.24 -3.37
C SER A 175 -6.83 1.15 -2.82
N GLY A 176 -6.75 2.20 -3.65
CA GLY A 176 -7.18 3.54 -3.28
C GLY A 176 -8.69 3.66 -3.10
N GLU A 177 -9.48 3.03 -3.96
CA GLU A 177 -10.94 2.93 -3.80
C GLU A 177 -11.31 2.17 -2.53
N ALA A 178 -10.60 1.08 -2.22
CA ALA A 178 -10.83 0.33 -0.98
C ALA A 178 -10.54 1.17 0.26
N ILE A 179 -9.45 1.95 0.27
CA ILE A 179 -9.14 2.91 1.34
C ILE A 179 -10.28 3.92 1.47
N GLY A 180 -10.73 4.50 0.35
CA GLY A 180 -11.84 5.46 0.35
C GLY A 180 -13.16 4.88 0.88
N LEU A 181 -13.49 3.62 0.55
CA LEU A 181 -14.67 2.93 1.06
C LEU A 181 -14.58 2.67 2.57
N VAL A 182 -13.41 2.26 3.06
CA VAL A 182 -13.17 2.09 4.50
C VAL A 182 -13.29 3.42 5.22
N GLU A 183 -12.68 4.49 4.70
CA GLU A 183 -12.77 5.82 5.28
C GLU A 183 -14.21 6.34 5.29
N ALA A 184 -14.98 6.13 4.22
CA ALA A 184 -16.39 6.53 4.15
C ALA A 184 -17.29 5.81 5.18
N LEU A 185 -16.91 4.62 5.63
CA LEU A 185 -17.67 3.84 6.60
C LEU A 185 -17.17 4.04 8.04
N ALA A 186 -15.85 4.04 8.24
CA ALA A 186 -15.20 4.13 9.54
C ALA A 186 -15.10 5.57 10.07
N SER A 187 -14.89 6.56 9.20
CA SER A 187 -14.73 7.97 9.62
C SER A 187 -16.01 8.54 10.19
N ARG A 188 -15.85 9.46 11.15
CA ARG A 188 -16.98 10.23 11.69
C ARG A 188 -17.53 11.22 10.64
N PRO A 189 -18.83 11.58 10.73
CA PRO A 189 -19.37 12.68 9.94
C PRO A 189 -18.56 13.97 10.18
N PRO A 190 -18.27 14.79 9.15
CA PRO A 190 -18.82 14.74 7.79
C PRO A 190 -18.08 13.82 6.80
N LEU A 191 -16.97 13.20 7.19
CA LEU A 191 -16.13 12.39 6.29
C LEU A 191 -16.68 10.96 6.04
N GLY A 192 -17.52 10.44 6.93
CA GLY A 192 -18.07 9.08 6.80
C GLY A 192 -19.33 8.83 7.62
N ARG A 193 -19.79 7.59 7.64
CA ARG A 193 -21.02 7.16 8.35
C ARG A 193 -20.86 7.01 9.86
N GLY A 194 -19.63 7.06 10.37
CA GLY A 194 -19.36 7.00 11.81
C GLY A 194 -19.74 5.67 12.45
N LEU A 195 -19.47 4.54 11.79
CA LEU A 195 -19.74 3.21 12.36
C LEU A 195 -18.91 2.95 13.62
N LEU A 196 -17.76 3.62 13.78
CA LEU A 196 -16.94 3.52 14.98
C LEU A 196 -17.54 4.38 16.11
N PRO A 197 -17.92 3.77 17.26
CA PRO A 197 -18.41 4.50 18.42
C PRO A 197 -17.40 5.53 18.95
N PRO A 198 -17.85 6.58 19.66
CA PRO A 198 -16.95 7.52 20.32
C PRO A 198 -15.99 6.81 21.29
N GLY A 199 -14.70 6.99 21.05
CA GLY A 199 -13.61 6.39 21.84
C GLY A 199 -12.84 5.28 21.11
N LEU A 200 -13.40 4.77 20.02
CA LEU A 200 -12.69 3.92 19.07
C LEU A 200 -12.20 4.78 17.88
N ASP A 201 -10.98 4.52 17.44
CA ASP A 201 -10.43 5.07 16.22
C ASP A 201 -9.83 3.94 15.35
N TYR A 202 -9.36 4.29 14.16
CA TYR A 202 -8.70 3.35 13.27
C TYR A 202 -7.40 3.96 12.75
N GLU A 203 -6.45 3.10 12.41
CA GLU A 203 -5.18 3.48 11.81
C GLU A 203 -4.78 2.46 10.75
N TRP A 204 -4.25 2.94 9.63
CA TRP A 204 -3.73 2.09 8.57
C TRP A 204 -2.35 1.55 8.94
N THR A 205 -2.04 0.31 8.55
CA THR A 205 -0.73 -0.32 8.77
C THR A 205 -0.21 -0.97 7.49
N ASP A 206 1.01 -1.48 7.56
CA ASP A 206 1.61 -2.33 6.52
C ASP A 206 1.62 -1.61 5.15
N LEU A 207 1.21 -2.29 4.07
CA LEU A 207 1.17 -1.73 2.73
C LEU A 207 0.25 -0.50 2.62
N SER A 208 -0.90 -0.52 3.29
CA SER A 208 -1.89 0.57 3.23
C SER A 208 -1.34 1.87 3.80
N LEU A 209 -0.58 1.80 4.89
CA LEU A 209 0.09 2.96 5.46
C LEU A 209 1.10 3.58 4.49
N GLN A 210 1.92 2.74 3.84
CA GLN A 210 2.89 3.24 2.86
C GLN A 210 2.20 3.88 1.66
N GLN A 211 1.09 3.31 1.19
CA GLN A 211 0.30 3.89 0.12
C GLN A 211 -0.24 5.27 0.49
N MET A 212 -0.75 5.45 1.71
CA MET A 212 -1.22 6.76 2.16
C MET A 212 -0.10 7.80 2.26
N LEU A 213 1.05 7.40 2.81
CA LEU A 213 2.22 8.29 2.90
C LEU A 213 2.79 8.65 1.53
N ALA A 214 2.81 7.70 0.59
CA ALA A 214 3.34 7.90 -0.75
C ALA A 214 2.38 8.65 -1.69
N GLY A 215 1.06 8.55 -1.46
CA GLY A 215 0.02 9.00 -2.39
C GLY A 215 0.15 10.45 -2.87
N ASN A 216 0.66 11.35 -2.02
CA ASN A 216 0.83 12.77 -2.40
C ASN A 216 2.23 13.10 -2.98
N THR A 217 3.21 12.22 -2.78
CA THR A 217 4.61 12.47 -3.17
C THR A 217 4.80 12.41 -4.69
N ALA A 218 4.02 11.57 -5.38
CA ALA A 218 4.12 11.41 -6.83
C ALA A 218 3.84 12.70 -7.62
N SER A 219 2.78 13.43 -7.23
CA SER A 219 2.42 14.72 -7.83
C SER A 219 3.54 15.74 -7.65
N PHE A 220 4.17 15.76 -6.46
CA PHE A 220 5.29 16.64 -6.17
C PHE A 220 6.52 16.31 -7.03
N VAL A 221 6.89 15.03 -7.14
CA VAL A 221 8.00 14.58 -7.98
C VAL A 221 7.76 14.91 -9.46
N PHE A 222 6.52 14.75 -9.93
CA PHE A 222 6.15 15.07 -11.31
C PHE A 222 6.31 16.56 -11.64
N VAL A 223 5.76 17.44 -10.79
CA VAL A 223 5.86 18.90 -10.97
C VAL A 223 7.33 19.32 -10.91
N LEU A 224 8.06 18.83 -9.91
CA LEU A 224 9.48 19.15 -9.74
C LEU A 224 10.31 18.67 -10.94
N GLY A 225 10.09 17.45 -11.43
CA GLY A 225 10.75 16.91 -12.61
C GLY A 225 10.47 17.73 -13.87
N THR A 226 9.22 18.14 -14.07
CA THR A 226 8.83 19.00 -15.20
C THR A 226 9.50 20.38 -15.12
N VAL A 227 9.58 20.97 -13.92
CA VAL A 227 10.30 22.24 -13.68
C VAL A 227 11.80 22.08 -13.94
N PHE A 228 12.42 20.97 -13.54
CA PHE A 228 13.83 20.73 -13.85
C PHE A 228 14.08 20.61 -15.34
N VAL A 229 13.22 19.89 -16.08
CA VAL A 229 13.29 19.83 -17.55
C VAL A 229 13.16 21.23 -18.14
N PHE A 230 12.22 22.05 -17.66
CA PHE A 230 12.09 23.44 -18.08
C PHE A 230 13.37 24.24 -17.88
N LEU A 231 13.94 24.20 -16.68
CA LEU A 231 15.12 24.98 -16.31
C LEU A 231 16.36 24.56 -17.09
N VAL A 232 16.56 23.25 -17.28
CA VAL A 232 17.68 22.73 -18.08
C VAL A 232 17.58 23.21 -19.53
N LEU A 233 16.38 23.15 -20.12
CA LEU A 233 16.16 23.65 -21.47
C LEU A 233 16.32 25.18 -21.54
N ALA A 234 15.86 25.91 -20.52
CA ALA A 234 16.00 27.36 -20.47
C ALA A 234 17.47 27.78 -20.40
N ALA A 235 18.26 27.09 -19.60
CA ALA A 235 19.70 27.29 -19.51
C ALA A 235 20.42 26.91 -20.82
N GLN A 236 20.03 25.80 -21.46
CA GLN A 236 20.65 25.35 -22.71
C GLN A 236 20.39 26.29 -23.88
N TYR A 237 19.18 26.83 -24.00
CA TYR A 237 18.78 27.69 -25.11
C TYR A 237 18.92 29.19 -24.83
N GLU A 238 19.36 29.54 -23.62
CA GLU A 238 19.45 30.93 -23.13
C GLU A 238 18.12 31.70 -23.35
N SER A 239 16.99 31.00 -23.18
CA SER A 239 15.66 31.54 -23.49
C SER A 239 14.59 30.85 -22.66
N TRP A 240 13.65 31.63 -22.14
CA TRP A 240 12.51 31.13 -21.37
C TRP A 240 11.33 30.69 -22.25
N LEU A 241 11.27 31.16 -23.50
CA LEU A 241 10.14 30.95 -24.40
C LEU A 241 10.22 29.61 -25.15
N LEU A 242 11.42 29.23 -25.59
CA LEU A 242 11.60 27.97 -26.33
C LEU A 242 11.28 26.74 -25.47
N PRO A 243 11.73 26.65 -24.20
CA PRO A 243 11.34 25.56 -23.30
C PRO A 243 9.85 25.54 -23.01
N LEU A 244 9.20 26.71 -22.97
CA LEU A 244 7.76 26.79 -22.76
C LEU A 244 7.01 26.12 -23.92
N ALA A 245 7.39 26.41 -25.17
CA ALA A 245 6.82 25.75 -26.34
C ALA A 245 6.99 24.22 -26.32
N VAL A 246 8.13 23.75 -25.79
CA VAL A 246 8.39 22.31 -25.59
C VAL A 246 7.49 21.71 -24.51
N ILE A 247 7.29 22.39 -23.38
CA ILE A 247 6.50 21.84 -22.27
C ILE A 247 4.99 21.81 -22.55
N LEU A 248 4.50 22.70 -23.42
CA LEU A 248 3.08 22.71 -23.80
C LEU A 248 2.59 21.39 -24.43
N ILE A 249 3.49 20.54 -24.94
CA ILE A 249 3.12 19.22 -25.46
C ILE A 249 2.92 18.16 -24.37
N VAL A 250 3.51 18.36 -23.19
CA VAL A 250 3.50 17.38 -22.09
C VAL A 250 2.07 17.03 -21.66
N PRO A 251 1.14 17.98 -21.44
CA PRO A 251 -0.25 17.65 -21.10
C PRO A 251 -0.95 16.75 -22.14
N MET A 252 -0.68 16.95 -23.43
CA MET A 252 -1.25 16.12 -24.50
C MET A 252 -0.70 14.69 -24.46
N CYS A 253 0.59 14.54 -24.14
CA CYS A 253 1.21 13.23 -23.93
C CYS A 253 0.58 12.50 -22.74
N LEU A 254 0.43 13.19 -21.61
CA LEU A 254 -0.15 12.61 -20.41
C LEU A 254 -1.60 12.17 -20.63
N LEU A 255 -2.37 12.98 -21.35
CA LEU A 255 -3.73 12.63 -21.73
C LEU A 255 -3.75 11.31 -22.51
N ALA A 256 -2.88 11.15 -23.51
CA ALA A 256 -2.79 9.91 -24.28
C ALA A 256 -2.35 8.71 -23.42
N ALA A 257 -1.38 8.92 -22.51
CA ALA A 257 -0.89 7.88 -21.62
C ALA A 257 -1.97 7.40 -20.63
N ILE A 258 -2.65 8.33 -19.97
CA ILE A 258 -3.73 8.03 -19.03
C ILE A 258 -4.91 7.38 -19.75
N THR A 259 -5.26 7.86 -20.95
CA THR A 259 -6.31 7.26 -21.77
C THR A 259 -5.97 5.82 -22.13
N GLY A 260 -4.72 5.53 -22.49
CA GLY A 260 -4.27 4.16 -22.77
C GLY A 260 -4.32 3.25 -21.55
N VAL A 261 -3.90 3.75 -20.38
CA VAL A 261 -4.00 3.02 -19.10
C VAL A 261 -5.46 2.72 -18.74
N TRP A 262 -6.34 3.69 -18.95
CA TRP A 262 -7.78 3.55 -18.70
C TRP A 262 -8.43 2.52 -19.64
N ILE A 263 -8.11 2.54 -20.94
CA ILE A 263 -8.60 1.54 -21.91
C ILE A 263 -8.08 0.13 -21.57
N ALA A 264 -6.85 0.02 -21.06
CA ALA A 264 -6.28 -1.25 -20.62
C ALA A 264 -6.84 -1.75 -19.27
N GLY A 265 -7.72 -0.98 -18.61
CA GLY A 265 -8.26 -1.32 -17.29
C GLY A 265 -7.20 -1.43 -16.20
N SER A 266 -6.08 -0.71 -16.36
CA SER A 266 -4.97 -0.72 -15.40
C SER A 266 -5.05 0.47 -14.45
N ASP A 267 -4.50 0.29 -13.25
CA ASP A 267 -4.50 1.33 -12.22
C ASP A 267 -3.41 2.38 -12.42
N ASN A 268 -3.65 3.59 -11.89
CA ASN A 268 -2.62 4.61 -11.75
C ASN A 268 -1.72 4.31 -10.53
N ASN A 269 -0.75 3.41 -10.72
CA ASN A 269 0.21 3.02 -9.70
C ASN A 269 1.59 3.70 -9.90
N ILE A 270 2.54 3.38 -9.02
CA ILE A 270 3.89 3.96 -9.04
C ILE A 270 4.61 3.67 -10.37
N PHE A 271 4.43 2.50 -10.99
CA PHE A 271 5.04 2.17 -12.27
C PHE A 271 4.47 3.01 -13.41
N THR A 272 3.14 3.21 -13.42
CA THR A 272 2.47 4.12 -14.35
C THR A 272 3.03 5.54 -14.21
N GLN A 273 3.20 6.04 -12.97
CA GLN A 273 3.76 7.37 -12.69
C GLN A 273 5.22 7.53 -13.13
N ILE A 274 6.06 6.52 -12.92
CA ILE A 274 7.44 6.50 -13.45
C ILE A 274 7.39 6.56 -14.98
N GLY A 275 6.46 5.83 -15.61
CA GLY A 275 6.22 5.91 -17.05
C GLY A 275 5.85 7.33 -17.51
N LEU A 276 4.95 8.01 -16.81
CA LEU A 276 4.58 9.40 -17.09
C LEU A 276 5.78 10.35 -16.99
N LEU A 277 6.67 10.15 -16.00
CA LEU A 277 7.88 10.96 -15.88
C LEU A 277 8.85 10.73 -17.05
N VAL A 278 9.07 9.48 -17.45
CA VAL A 278 9.89 9.13 -18.62
C VAL A 278 9.31 9.75 -19.89
N LEU A 279 7.99 9.76 -20.02
CA LEU A 279 7.28 10.36 -21.14
C LEU A 279 7.50 11.87 -21.25
N VAL A 280 7.65 12.60 -20.14
CA VAL A 280 8.01 14.04 -20.19
C VAL A 280 9.33 14.23 -20.96
N GLY A 281 10.35 13.42 -20.66
CA GLY A 281 11.64 13.48 -21.35
C GLY A 281 11.57 13.06 -22.81
N LEU A 282 10.80 12.02 -23.13
CA LEU A 282 10.60 11.55 -24.51
C LEU A 282 9.82 12.57 -25.35
N ALA A 283 8.80 13.19 -24.75
CA ALA A 283 8.03 14.27 -25.35
C ALA A 283 8.91 15.49 -25.61
N ALA A 284 9.72 15.88 -24.62
CA ALA A 284 10.67 16.97 -24.76
C ALA A 284 11.67 16.69 -25.90
N LYS A 285 12.27 15.49 -25.98
CA LYS A 285 13.19 15.11 -27.07
C LYS A 285 12.57 15.34 -28.45
N ASN A 286 11.33 14.90 -28.66
CA ASN A 286 10.65 15.03 -29.95
C ASN A 286 10.33 16.50 -30.28
N ALA A 287 9.87 17.26 -29.28
CA ALA A 287 9.53 18.67 -29.48
C ALA A 287 10.77 19.55 -29.68
N ILE A 288 11.86 19.28 -28.96
CA ILE A 288 13.14 19.98 -29.07
C ILE A 288 13.68 19.92 -30.51
N LEU A 289 13.66 18.74 -31.15
CA LEU A 289 14.18 18.59 -32.51
C LEU A 289 13.49 19.52 -33.53
N ILE A 290 12.20 19.77 -33.36
CA ILE A 290 11.41 20.67 -34.21
C ILE A 290 11.71 22.13 -33.85
N VAL A 291 11.63 22.47 -32.55
CA VAL A 291 11.81 23.84 -32.05
C VAL A 291 13.21 24.37 -32.36
N GLU A 292 14.25 23.56 -32.15
CA GLU A 292 15.63 23.96 -32.41
C GLU A 292 15.88 24.23 -33.89
N PHE A 293 15.36 23.36 -34.76
CA PHE A 293 15.55 23.53 -36.20
C PHE A 293 14.72 24.69 -36.75
N ALA A 294 13.51 24.91 -36.22
CA ALA A 294 12.70 26.07 -36.57
C ALA A 294 13.42 27.37 -36.19
N ARG A 295 13.97 27.45 -34.96
CA ARG A 295 14.77 28.60 -34.50
C ARG A 295 16.00 28.82 -35.39
N GLN A 296 16.69 27.75 -35.77
CA GLN A 296 17.88 27.86 -36.63
C GLN A 296 17.50 28.44 -38.00
N ARG A 297 16.40 27.99 -38.62
CA ARG A 297 15.93 28.54 -39.90
C ARG A 297 15.42 29.97 -39.81
N GLU A 298 14.81 30.35 -38.68
CA GLU A 298 14.48 31.75 -38.42
C GLU A 298 15.74 32.62 -38.30
N ALA A 299 16.79 32.11 -37.64
CA ALA A 299 18.08 32.78 -37.55
C ALA A 299 18.78 32.90 -38.93
N ASP A 300 18.56 31.93 -39.82
CA ASP A 300 19.01 31.96 -41.22
C ASP A 300 18.19 32.93 -42.10
N GLY A 301 17.19 33.62 -41.53
CA GLY A 301 16.41 34.68 -42.19
C GLY A 301 15.10 34.20 -42.84
N LEU A 302 14.69 32.94 -42.64
CA LEU A 302 13.40 32.47 -43.18
C LEU A 302 12.22 33.07 -42.40
N PRO A 303 11.11 33.39 -43.08
CA PRO A 303 9.85 33.71 -42.42
C PRO A 303 9.43 32.57 -41.50
N ARG A 304 9.02 32.92 -40.28
CA ARG A 304 8.59 32.01 -39.22
C ARG A 304 7.74 30.81 -39.65
N THR A 305 6.69 31.06 -40.41
CA THR A 305 5.78 30.00 -40.90
C THR A 305 6.49 29.02 -41.83
N GLN A 306 7.38 29.51 -42.69
CA GLN A 306 8.19 28.68 -43.59
C GLN A 306 9.26 27.91 -42.82
N ALA A 307 9.95 28.57 -41.88
CA ALA A 307 10.96 27.95 -41.02
C ALA A 307 10.39 26.77 -40.21
N VAL A 308 9.21 26.95 -39.62
CA VAL A 308 8.51 25.91 -38.86
C VAL A 308 8.04 24.76 -39.75
N LEU A 309 7.50 25.06 -40.94
CA LEU A 309 7.05 24.04 -41.89
C LEU A 309 8.24 23.19 -42.37
N GLU A 310 9.35 23.84 -42.72
CA GLU A 310 10.54 23.16 -43.19
C GLU A 310 11.17 22.31 -42.07
N ALA A 311 11.21 22.82 -40.84
CA ALA A 311 11.63 22.05 -39.67
C ALA A 311 10.76 20.81 -39.45
N ALA A 312 9.43 20.95 -39.52
CA ALA A 312 8.52 19.82 -39.35
C ALA A 312 8.76 18.74 -40.43
N VAL A 313 8.94 19.13 -41.69
CA VAL A 313 9.18 18.19 -42.80
C VAL A 313 10.52 17.48 -42.66
N GLN A 314 11.60 18.22 -42.39
CA GLN A 314 12.94 17.63 -42.29
C GLN A 314 13.11 16.73 -41.06
N ARG A 315 12.43 17.07 -39.95
CA ARG A 315 12.51 16.29 -38.71
C ARG A 315 11.50 15.16 -38.63
N LEU A 316 10.50 15.12 -39.50
CA LEU A 316 9.50 14.05 -39.54
C LEU A 316 10.12 12.66 -39.56
N ARG A 317 11.07 12.41 -40.48
CA ARG A 317 11.69 11.09 -40.65
C ARG A 317 12.52 10.67 -39.43
N PRO A 318 13.44 11.48 -38.88
CA PRO A 318 14.13 11.16 -37.63
C PRO A 318 13.20 10.97 -36.42
N ILE A 319 12.17 11.80 -36.28
CA ILE A 319 11.22 11.72 -35.16
C ILE A 319 10.43 10.40 -35.23
N LEU A 320 9.88 10.06 -36.40
CA LEU A 320 9.17 8.80 -36.61
C LEU A 320 10.09 7.60 -36.40
N MET A 321 11.34 7.64 -36.90
CA MET A 321 12.29 6.55 -36.73
C MET A 321 12.53 6.26 -35.24
N THR A 322 12.85 7.29 -34.45
CA THR A 322 13.15 7.07 -33.03
C THR A 322 11.91 6.74 -32.20
N SER A 323 10.76 7.30 -32.58
CA SER A 323 9.50 7.05 -31.88
C SER A 323 9.00 5.64 -32.14
N LEU A 324 9.01 5.17 -33.39
CA LEU A 324 8.62 3.81 -33.74
C LEU A 324 9.60 2.78 -33.17
N ALA A 325 10.90 3.05 -33.18
CA ALA A 325 11.88 2.17 -32.56
C ALA A 325 11.61 2.00 -31.06
N PHE A 326 11.28 3.09 -30.36
CA PHE A 326 10.91 3.03 -28.95
C PHE A 326 9.59 2.30 -28.74
N ILE A 327 8.52 2.67 -29.47
CA ILE A 327 7.19 2.03 -29.40
C ILE A 327 7.32 0.51 -29.56
N LEU A 328 8.00 0.06 -30.62
CA LEU A 328 8.24 -1.38 -30.87
C LEU A 328 9.11 -2.02 -29.78
N GLY A 329 10.07 -1.27 -29.22
CA GLY A 329 10.88 -1.71 -28.09
C GLY A 329 10.09 -1.93 -26.80
N VAL A 330 8.98 -1.23 -26.59
CA VAL A 330 8.11 -1.42 -25.40
C VAL A 330 7.02 -2.49 -25.62
N VAL A 331 6.77 -2.94 -26.85
CA VAL A 331 5.79 -4.01 -27.16
C VAL A 331 6.04 -5.30 -26.35
N PRO A 332 7.27 -5.78 -26.15
CA PRO A 332 7.51 -6.95 -25.30
C PRO A 332 7.07 -6.76 -23.84
N LEU A 333 7.06 -5.53 -23.32
CA LEU A 333 6.58 -5.26 -21.95
C LEU A 333 5.06 -5.37 -21.87
N LEU A 334 4.35 -4.92 -22.91
CA LEU A 334 2.88 -5.06 -23.04
C LEU A 334 2.42 -6.51 -23.14
N LEU A 335 3.20 -7.34 -23.85
CA LEU A 335 2.88 -8.75 -24.08
C LEU A 335 3.52 -9.69 -23.07
N GLY A 336 4.23 -9.15 -22.08
CA GLY A 336 4.96 -9.92 -21.08
C GLY A 336 4.01 -10.82 -20.28
N ARG A 337 4.30 -12.12 -20.24
CA ARG A 337 3.60 -13.11 -19.40
C ARG A 337 4.58 -13.73 -18.40
N GLY A 338 4.07 -14.15 -17.25
CA GLY A 338 4.85 -14.83 -16.21
C GLY A 338 5.15 -13.92 -15.01
N ALA A 339 6.20 -14.26 -14.26
CA ALA A 339 6.55 -13.57 -13.03
C ALA A 339 6.84 -12.07 -13.26
N GLY A 340 6.14 -11.21 -12.49
CA GLY A 340 6.27 -9.77 -12.61
C GLY A 340 5.64 -9.17 -13.87
N ALA A 341 4.80 -9.91 -14.60
CA ALA A 341 4.08 -9.40 -15.77
C ALA A 341 3.24 -8.15 -15.42
N GLU A 342 2.55 -8.15 -14.28
CA GLU A 342 1.69 -7.04 -13.84
C GLU A 342 2.46 -5.70 -13.80
N MET A 343 3.68 -5.70 -13.28
CA MET A 343 4.53 -4.50 -13.23
C MET A 343 4.99 -4.05 -14.62
N ARG A 344 5.37 -4.99 -15.49
CA ARG A 344 5.85 -4.71 -16.86
C ARG A 344 4.73 -4.18 -17.75
N VAL A 345 3.54 -4.78 -17.64
CA VAL A 345 2.36 -4.39 -18.42
C VAL A 345 1.89 -2.99 -18.01
N ALA A 346 1.86 -2.67 -16.70
CA ALA A 346 1.48 -1.34 -16.23
C ALA A 346 2.41 -0.24 -16.79
N LEU A 347 3.73 -0.42 -16.63
CA LEU A 347 4.73 0.52 -17.17
C LEU A 347 4.67 0.59 -18.70
N GLY A 348 4.61 -0.57 -19.36
CA GLY A 348 4.59 -0.69 -20.82
C GLY A 348 3.37 -0.01 -21.44
N THR A 349 2.19 -0.16 -20.82
CA THR A 349 0.94 0.45 -21.30
C THR A 349 0.99 1.96 -21.26
N ALA A 350 1.41 2.54 -20.14
CA ALA A 350 1.52 3.99 -19.98
C ALA A 350 2.48 4.58 -21.02
N VAL A 351 3.67 3.99 -21.12
CA VAL A 351 4.74 4.48 -21.99
C VAL A 351 4.42 4.27 -23.48
N PHE A 352 3.82 3.15 -23.86
CA PHE A 352 3.43 2.86 -25.25
C PHE A 352 2.35 3.83 -25.74
N SER A 353 1.27 3.98 -24.96
CA SER A 353 0.15 4.87 -25.31
C SER A 353 0.58 6.34 -25.28
N GLY A 354 1.39 6.73 -24.29
CA GLY A 354 1.97 8.07 -24.22
C GLY A 354 2.88 8.38 -25.39
N MET A 355 3.73 7.43 -25.83
CA MET A 355 4.62 7.65 -26.97
C MET A 355 3.86 7.72 -28.30
N LEU A 356 2.82 6.91 -28.47
CA LEU A 356 1.91 7.05 -29.62
C LEU A 356 1.25 8.43 -29.63
N GLY A 357 0.76 8.88 -28.47
CA GLY A 357 0.22 10.22 -28.28
C GLY A 357 1.22 11.32 -28.64
N VAL A 358 2.44 11.27 -28.12
CA VAL A 358 3.52 12.22 -28.45
C VAL A 358 3.84 12.22 -29.93
N THR A 359 3.85 11.05 -30.57
CA THR A 359 4.18 10.97 -31.99
C THR A 359 3.08 11.64 -32.82
N ILE A 360 1.82 11.32 -32.55
CA ILE A 360 0.69 11.90 -33.27
C ILE A 360 0.55 13.38 -32.93
N PHE A 361 0.32 13.72 -31.66
CA PHE A 361 0.09 15.10 -31.25
C PHE A 361 1.35 15.96 -31.36
N GLY A 362 2.53 15.45 -31.01
CA GLY A 362 3.77 16.23 -31.05
C GLY A 362 4.15 16.71 -32.45
N ILE A 363 3.95 15.89 -33.48
CA ILE A 363 4.28 16.30 -34.86
C ILE A 363 3.39 17.46 -35.33
N PHE A 364 2.09 17.47 -34.96
CA PHE A 364 1.16 18.52 -35.39
C PHE A 364 1.14 19.74 -34.46
N PHE A 365 1.16 19.53 -33.15
CA PHE A 365 0.98 20.59 -32.17
C PHE A 365 2.27 21.31 -31.79
N THR A 366 3.45 20.67 -31.84
CA THR A 366 4.71 21.37 -31.52
C THR A 366 4.98 22.55 -32.46
N PRO A 367 4.83 22.42 -33.80
CA PRO A 367 4.90 23.56 -34.72
C PRO A 367 3.95 24.71 -34.35
N VAL A 368 2.73 24.37 -33.95
CA VAL A 368 1.69 25.34 -33.56
C VAL A 368 2.06 26.03 -32.25
N PHE A 369 2.47 25.27 -31.23
CA PHE A 369 2.88 25.83 -29.94
C PHE A 369 4.10 26.74 -30.10
N TYR A 370 5.07 26.36 -30.91
CA TYR A 370 6.19 27.22 -31.26
C TYR A 370 5.72 28.52 -31.93
N SER A 371 4.81 28.41 -32.92
CA SER A 371 4.23 29.54 -33.67
C SER A 371 3.35 30.46 -32.82
N VAL A 372 2.68 29.93 -31.79
CA VAL A 372 1.91 30.74 -30.84
C VAL A 372 2.83 31.44 -29.85
N VAL A 373 3.78 30.72 -29.25
CA VAL A 373 4.64 31.26 -28.19
C VAL A 373 5.51 32.41 -28.68
N MET A 374 6.18 32.30 -29.83
CA MET A 374 6.95 33.45 -30.33
C MET A 374 6.08 34.54 -30.97
N TRP A 375 4.79 34.30 -31.22
CA TRP A 375 3.89 35.37 -31.67
C TRP A 375 3.64 36.34 -30.51
N PHE A 376 3.43 35.78 -29.31
CA PHE A 376 3.40 36.55 -28.07
C PHE A 376 4.74 37.22 -27.73
N SER A 377 5.86 36.76 -28.29
CA SER A 377 7.18 37.37 -28.08
C SER A 377 7.45 38.61 -28.94
N GLY A 378 6.58 38.95 -29.89
CA GLY A 378 6.61 40.26 -30.56
C GLY A 378 7.83 40.55 -31.45
N ASN A 379 8.35 39.57 -32.20
CA ASN A 379 9.28 39.83 -33.30
C ASN A 379 8.64 39.47 -34.65
N ASP A 380 7.71 40.32 -35.10
CA ASP A 380 7.42 40.44 -36.53
C ASP A 380 8.64 41.12 -37.18
N VAL A 381 9.60 40.31 -37.63
CA VAL A 381 10.57 40.80 -38.63
C VAL A 381 9.76 41.06 -39.90
N ALA A 382 9.53 42.35 -40.13
CA ALA A 382 8.79 42.95 -41.22
C ALA A 382 8.82 42.13 -42.53
N SER A 383 7.65 41.61 -42.90
CA SER A 383 7.32 41.37 -44.30
C SER A 383 7.25 42.72 -45.02
N GLY A 384 8.39 43.17 -45.55
CA GLY A 384 8.51 44.41 -46.30
C GLY A 384 9.04 44.17 -47.71
N GLY A 385 8.13 43.79 -48.62
CA GLY A 385 8.12 44.15 -50.04
C GLY A 385 9.34 43.84 -50.90
N GLU A 386 9.23 42.78 -51.71
CA GLU A 386 9.76 42.81 -53.08
C GLU A 386 9.16 44.00 -53.83
N SER A 387 9.99 44.96 -54.25
CA SER A 387 9.68 45.87 -55.35
C SER A 387 10.53 45.49 -56.55
N THR A 388 9.94 44.67 -57.43
CA THR A 388 10.32 44.58 -58.83
C THR A 388 9.78 45.80 -59.57
N THR A 389 10.68 46.72 -59.91
CA THR A 389 10.80 47.45 -61.20
C THR A 389 12.00 48.37 -61.17
#